data_AF-A0A0F9SW36-F1
#
_entry.id   AF-A0A0F9SW36-F1
#
_cell.length_a   1.000
_cell.length_b   1.000
_cell.length_c   1.000
_cell.angle_alpha   90.00
_cell.angle_beta   90.00
_cell.angle_gamma   90.00
#
_symmetry.space_group_name_H-M   'P 1'
#
loop_
_entity.id
_entity.type
_entity.pdbx_description
1 polymer ?
#
loop_
_entity_poly.entity_id
_entity_poly.type
_entity_poly.pdbx_seq_one_letter_code
_entity_poly.pdbx_strand_id
1 'polypeptide(L)'
;MTPDDLVLTRRGVRFQGRLYPCTIGKTGVTHTKQEGDKATPAGIHRIVGMLYRPDRIPAPVPWAAPIGPRDLWSDDVTQPEYNSLVQTPYPHSHEALRRADPLYDLVILTDWNWPNAVPGRGSAIFIHQQRRPGYPTEGCVAFSRAHLHDIAARLTRHSRLIV
;
A
#
# COMPACT_ATOMS: atom_id res chain seq x y z
N MET A 1 12.15 -11.79 12.64
CA MET A 1 11.85 -10.36 12.52
C MET A 1 13.18 -9.62 12.61
N THR A 2 13.50 -8.75 11.66
CA THR A 2 14.76 -7.97 11.61
C THR A 2 14.46 -6.48 11.78
N PRO A 3 15.48 -5.62 11.98
CA PRO A 3 15.28 -4.17 11.96
C PRO A 3 14.71 -3.62 10.64
N ASP A 4 14.84 -4.37 9.54
CA ASP A 4 14.36 -3.98 8.21
C ASP A 4 12.90 -4.39 7.93
N ASP A 5 12.24 -5.03 8.90
CA ASP A 5 10.80 -5.26 8.85
C ASP A 5 10.06 -4.03 9.39
N LEU A 6 8.99 -3.62 8.70
CA LEU A 6 8.00 -2.70 9.22
C LEU A 6 7.04 -3.48 10.14
N VAL A 7 7.05 -3.19 11.43
CA VAL A 7 6.25 -3.96 12.40
C VAL A 7 5.16 -3.08 12.98
N LEU A 8 3.91 -3.37 12.65
CA LEU A 8 2.76 -2.68 13.23
C LEU A 8 2.66 -2.99 14.72
N THR A 9 2.43 -1.93 15.50
CA THR A 9 2.20 -2.01 16.95
C THR A 9 1.01 -1.13 17.30
N ARG A 10 0.54 -1.21 18.55
CA ARG A 10 -0.53 -0.33 19.05
C ARG A 10 -0.22 1.17 18.97
N ARG A 11 1.06 1.55 18.85
CA ARG A 11 1.50 2.96 18.83
C ARG A 11 1.90 3.45 17.42
N GLY A 12 1.86 2.57 16.42
CA GLY A 12 2.37 2.84 15.06
C GLY A 12 3.30 1.74 14.57
N VAL A 13 4.00 1.99 13.48
CA VAL A 13 4.91 1.03 12.86
C VAL A 13 6.34 1.26 13.35
N ARG A 14 6.99 0.21 13.86
CA ARG A 14 8.41 0.21 14.20
C ARG A 14 9.23 -0.21 12.98
N PHE A 15 10.25 0.57 12.63
CA PHE A 15 11.16 0.28 11.52
C PHE A 15 12.54 0.89 11.82
N GLN A 16 13.61 0.10 11.70
CA GLN A 16 15.00 0.52 11.92
C GLN A 16 15.23 1.34 13.20
N GLY A 17 14.68 0.85 14.33
CA GLY A 17 14.84 1.49 15.65
C GLY A 17 13.97 2.72 15.88
N ARG A 18 13.15 3.13 14.90
CA ARG A 18 12.24 4.29 14.99
C ARG A 18 10.78 3.83 15.02
N LEU A 19 9.92 4.65 15.63
CA LEU A 19 8.48 4.44 15.67
C LEU A 19 7.78 5.52 14.85
N TYR A 20 6.95 5.08 13.91
CA TYR A 20 6.22 5.93 12.98
C TYR A 20 4.72 5.86 13.27
N PRO A 21 4.08 6.95 13.71
CA PRO A 21 2.63 7.04 13.73
C PRO A 21 2.05 6.74 12.34
N CYS A 22 1.03 5.89 12.32
CA CYS A 22 0.35 5.47 11.11
C CYS A 22 -1.15 5.37 11.34
N THR A 23 -1.91 5.35 10.25
CA THR A 23 -3.33 5.01 10.22
C THR A 23 -3.50 3.66 9.54
N ILE A 24 -4.44 2.86 10.03
CA ILE A 24 -4.78 1.54 9.48
C ILE A 24 -6.25 1.54 9.06
N GLY A 25 -6.75 0.37 8.65
CA GLY A 25 -8.14 0.15 8.32
C GLY A 25 -9.10 0.65 9.40
N LYS A 26 -10.22 1.26 8.97
CA LYS A 26 -11.27 1.79 9.84
C LYS A 26 -11.77 0.79 10.89
N THR A 27 -11.81 -0.50 10.55
CA THR A 27 -12.29 -1.57 11.45
C THR A 27 -11.15 -2.29 12.17
N GLY A 28 -9.92 -1.77 12.09
CA GLY A 28 -8.76 -2.31 12.78
C GLY A 28 -8.03 -3.39 11.98
N VAL A 29 -7.49 -4.38 12.68
CA VAL A 29 -6.72 -5.50 12.12
C VAL A 29 -7.57 -6.77 12.15
N THR A 30 -7.51 -7.58 11.09
CA THR A 30 -8.27 -8.84 11.00
C THR A 30 -7.44 -10.00 10.44
N HIS A 31 -7.71 -11.22 10.90
CA HIS A 31 -7.19 -12.45 10.30
C HIS A 31 -8.09 -12.98 9.17
N THR A 32 -9.31 -12.48 9.06
CA THR A 32 -10.35 -12.95 8.13
C THR A 32 -10.76 -11.84 7.16
N LYS A 33 -9.76 -11.21 6.53
CA LYS A 33 -9.94 -10.09 5.59
C LYS A 33 -10.88 -10.46 4.44
N GLN A 34 -11.83 -9.57 4.20
CA GLN A 34 -12.80 -9.63 3.10
C GLN A 34 -12.83 -8.30 2.35
N GLU A 35 -13.25 -8.31 1.09
CA GLU A 35 -13.41 -7.10 0.30
C GLU A 35 -14.41 -6.14 0.97
N GLY A 36 -14.08 -4.85 1.04
CA GLY A 36 -14.93 -3.83 1.66
C GLY A 36 -15.07 -3.86 3.20
N ASP A 37 -14.44 -4.78 3.92
CA ASP A 37 -14.50 -4.84 5.40
C ASP A 37 -13.80 -3.68 6.13
N LYS A 38 -13.01 -2.90 5.39
CA LYS A 38 -12.20 -1.76 5.85
C LYS A 38 -11.16 -2.12 6.93
N ALA A 39 -10.74 -3.38 7.00
CA ALA A 39 -9.75 -3.86 7.96
C ALA A 39 -8.38 -4.03 7.29
N THR A 40 -7.31 -3.83 8.05
CA THR A 40 -5.95 -4.18 7.63
C THR A 40 -5.72 -5.68 7.87
N PRO A 41 -5.27 -6.45 6.86
CA PRO A 41 -5.05 -7.88 7.03
C PRO A 41 -3.84 -8.14 7.94
N ALA A 42 -4.04 -8.91 9.00
CA ALA A 42 -2.97 -9.44 9.85
C ALA A 42 -2.08 -10.40 9.05
N GLY A 43 -0.79 -10.46 9.38
CA GLY A 43 0.15 -11.38 8.76
C GLY A 43 1.49 -10.77 8.41
N ILE A 44 2.27 -11.52 7.64
CA ILE A 44 3.58 -11.09 7.15
C ILE A 44 3.45 -10.91 5.65
N HIS A 45 3.52 -9.66 5.21
CA HIS A 45 3.38 -9.26 3.81
C HIS A 45 4.73 -8.79 3.28
N ARG A 46 5.20 -9.35 2.17
CA ARG A 46 6.43 -8.92 1.51
C ARG A 46 6.22 -7.60 0.82
N ILE A 47 7.24 -6.75 0.82
CA ILE A 47 7.26 -5.58 -0.06
C ILE A 47 7.66 -6.05 -1.46
N VAL A 48 6.73 -6.00 -2.41
CA VAL A 48 6.91 -6.52 -3.77
C VAL A 48 7.17 -5.44 -4.82
N GLY A 49 6.93 -4.18 -4.48
CA GLY A 49 7.17 -3.07 -5.38
C GLY A 49 7.01 -1.72 -4.72
N MET A 50 7.46 -0.69 -5.42
CA MET A 50 7.29 0.70 -5.05
C MET A 50 7.01 1.49 -6.32
N LEU A 51 5.90 2.21 -6.32
CA LEU A 51 5.45 3.05 -7.41
C LEU A 51 5.55 4.51 -6.97
N TYR A 52 5.99 5.40 -7.85
CA TYR A 52 6.10 6.83 -7.55
C TYR A 52 5.65 7.70 -8.70
N ARG A 53 5.26 8.94 -8.40
CA ARG A 53 4.89 9.96 -9.39
C ARG A 53 6.12 10.76 -9.83
N PRO A 54 6.73 10.46 -11.00
CA PRO A 54 7.95 11.15 -11.43
C PRO A 54 7.74 12.64 -11.71
N ASP A 55 6.51 13.07 -11.94
CA ASP A 55 6.12 14.47 -12.10
C ASP A 55 5.98 15.24 -10.78
N ARG A 56 6.06 14.57 -9.61
CA ARG A 56 5.89 15.18 -8.29
C ARG A 56 7.07 14.95 -7.35
N ILE A 57 7.70 13.78 -7.44
CA ILE A 57 8.81 13.40 -6.56
C ILE A 57 9.89 12.64 -7.36
N PRO A 58 11.17 12.75 -6.96
CA PRO A 58 12.21 11.88 -7.50
C PRO A 58 11.98 10.43 -7.06
N ALA A 59 12.54 9.48 -7.79
CA ALA A 59 12.54 8.07 -7.41
C ALA A 59 13.15 7.91 -6.00
N PRO A 60 12.42 7.36 -5.00
CA PRO A 60 12.96 7.23 -3.65
C PRO A 60 14.12 6.23 -3.56
N VAL A 61 14.12 5.23 -4.44
CA VAL A 61 15.10 4.15 -4.54
C VAL A 61 15.24 3.70 -6.01
N PRO A 62 16.39 3.15 -6.43
CA PRO A 62 16.63 2.78 -7.84
C PRO A 62 15.66 1.74 -8.41
N TRP A 63 15.03 0.94 -7.53
CA TRP A 63 14.10 -0.10 -7.93
C TRP A 63 12.62 0.35 -7.93
N ALA A 64 12.34 1.61 -7.60
CA ALA A 64 10.99 2.15 -7.70
C ALA A 64 10.61 2.38 -9.17
N ALA A 65 9.36 2.04 -9.53
CA ALA A 65 8.84 2.19 -10.87
C ALA A 65 7.94 3.45 -10.99
N PRO A 66 7.98 4.18 -12.11
CA PRO A 66 7.13 5.34 -12.30
C PRO A 66 5.67 4.93 -12.49
N ILE A 67 4.73 5.68 -11.90
CA ILE A 67 3.30 5.62 -12.19
C ILE A 67 3.05 6.37 -13.50
N GLY A 68 2.66 5.64 -14.54
CA GLY A 68 2.28 6.17 -15.83
C GLY A 68 0.94 6.91 -15.81
N PRO A 69 0.64 7.72 -16.84
CA PRO A 69 -0.63 8.45 -16.97
C PRO A 69 -1.86 7.53 -17.12
N ARG A 70 -1.65 6.28 -17.50
CA ARG A 70 -2.71 5.32 -17.79
C ARG A 70 -2.86 4.23 -16.75
N ASP A 71 -2.01 4.22 -15.72
CA ASP A 71 -1.92 3.11 -14.79
C ASP A 71 -3.04 3.15 -13.76
N LEU A 72 -3.70 2.01 -13.61
CA LEU A 72 -4.82 1.74 -12.73
C LEU A 72 -4.52 0.46 -11.93
N TRP A 73 -5.22 0.26 -10.82
CA TRP A 73 -5.19 -1.01 -10.11
C TRP A 73 -6.61 -1.58 -10.03
N SER A 74 -6.84 -2.77 -10.59
CA SER A 74 -8.18 -3.33 -10.56
C SER A 74 -8.55 -3.84 -9.16
N ASP A 75 -9.74 -3.46 -8.70
CA ASP A 75 -10.35 -3.95 -7.46
C ASP A 75 -11.67 -4.70 -7.73
N ASP A 76 -11.97 -4.97 -9.01
CA ASP A 76 -13.19 -5.66 -9.43
C ASP A 76 -13.07 -7.17 -9.26
N VAL A 77 -13.79 -7.72 -8.27
CA VAL A 77 -13.79 -9.15 -7.94
C VAL A 77 -14.31 -10.05 -9.07
N THR A 78 -14.99 -9.50 -10.07
CA THR A 78 -15.56 -10.24 -11.20
C THR A 78 -14.57 -10.40 -12.36
N GLN A 79 -13.47 -9.66 -12.35
CA GLN A 79 -12.51 -9.63 -13.45
C GLN A 79 -11.33 -10.57 -13.22
N PRO A 80 -10.80 -11.19 -14.29
CA PRO A 80 -9.55 -11.96 -14.22
C PRO A 80 -8.36 -11.15 -13.69
N GLU A 81 -8.36 -9.84 -13.92
CA GLU A 81 -7.32 -8.90 -13.51
C GLU A 81 -7.50 -8.40 -12.06
N TYR A 82 -8.41 -9.00 -11.28
CA TYR A 82 -8.65 -8.61 -9.89
C TYR A 82 -7.35 -8.48 -9.07
N ASN A 83 -7.23 -7.37 -8.34
CA ASN A 83 -6.07 -7.00 -7.55
C ASN A 83 -4.75 -6.95 -8.35
N SER A 84 -4.76 -6.44 -9.58
CA SER A 84 -3.54 -6.30 -10.40
C SER A 84 -3.43 -4.94 -11.09
N LEU A 85 -2.22 -4.62 -11.58
CA LEU A 85 -1.95 -3.41 -12.35
C LEU A 85 -2.56 -3.55 -13.75
N VAL A 86 -3.43 -2.61 -14.12
CA VAL A 86 -4.08 -2.53 -15.44
C VAL A 86 -3.90 -1.12 -16.03
N GLN A 87 -4.36 -0.90 -17.26
CA GLN A 87 -4.24 0.39 -17.93
C GLN A 87 -5.55 0.85 -18.56
N THR A 88 -5.78 2.16 -18.58
CA THR A 88 -6.93 2.75 -19.31
C THR A 88 -6.79 2.56 -20.84
N PRO A 89 -7.88 2.29 -21.57
CA PRO A 89 -9.27 2.16 -21.10
C PRO A 89 -9.51 0.84 -20.34
N TYR A 90 -10.10 0.95 -19.15
CA TYR A 90 -10.52 -0.18 -18.32
C TYR A 90 -11.86 0.18 -17.66
N PRO A 91 -12.99 -0.35 -18.16
CA PRO A 91 -14.33 0.11 -17.76
C PRO A 91 -14.81 -0.51 -16.44
N HIS A 92 -14.11 -1.52 -15.94
CA HIS A 92 -14.41 -2.22 -14.69
C HIS A 92 -13.96 -1.42 -13.47
N SER A 93 -14.34 -1.84 -12.26
CA SER A 93 -13.93 -1.14 -11.04
C SER A 93 -12.40 -1.13 -10.90
N HIS A 94 -11.85 0.04 -10.52
CA HIS A 94 -10.43 0.25 -10.34
C HIS A 94 -10.08 1.47 -9.48
N GLU A 95 -8.89 1.41 -8.88
CA GLU A 95 -8.19 2.55 -8.30
C GLU A 95 -7.35 3.27 -9.37
N ALA A 96 -7.50 4.59 -9.49
CA ALA A 96 -6.59 5.39 -10.29
C ALA A 96 -5.27 5.60 -9.52
N LEU A 97 -4.16 5.06 -10.03
CA LEU A 97 -2.86 5.26 -9.38
C LEU A 97 -2.37 6.71 -9.54
N ARG A 98 -2.78 7.38 -10.62
CA ARG A 98 -2.45 8.79 -10.89
C ARG A 98 -3.51 9.75 -10.37
N ARG A 99 -3.58 9.90 -9.05
CA ARG A 99 -4.57 10.78 -8.37
C ARG A 99 -4.23 12.27 -8.51
N ALA A 100 -5.28 13.10 -8.42
CA ALA A 100 -5.13 14.55 -8.31
C ALA A 100 -4.61 14.97 -6.92
N ASP A 101 -5.04 14.26 -5.87
CA ASP A 101 -4.50 14.40 -4.51
C ASP A 101 -3.12 13.71 -4.39
N PRO A 102 -2.34 13.95 -3.31
CA PRO A 102 -1.01 13.36 -3.14
C PRO A 102 -1.03 11.95 -2.51
N LEU A 103 -2.20 11.31 -2.40
CA LEU A 103 -2.34 10.04 -1.66
C LEU A 103 -1.43 8.95 -2.23
N TYR A 104 -1.33 8.92 -3.57
CA TYR A 104 -0.51 7.99 -4.36
C TYR A 104 0.63 8.70 -5.12
N ASP A 105 1.19 9.76 -4.53
CA ASP A 105 2.50 10.24 -4.99
C ASP A 105 3.59 9.15 -4.85
N LEU A 106 3.40 8.28 -3.86
CA LEU A 106 4.24 7.16 -3.53
C LEU A 106 3.37 6.02 -2.98
N VAL A 107 3.45 4.85 -3.59
CA VAL A 107 2.71 3.64 -3.21
C VAL A 107 3.72 2.51 -3.04
N ILE A 108 3.72 1.84 -1.90
CA ILE A 108 4.53 0.63 -1.69
C ILE A 108 3.58 -0.55 -1.71
N LEU A 109 3.88 -1.51 -2.59
CA LEU A 109 3.03 -2.68 -2.86
C LEU A 109 3.37 -3.79 -1.88
N THR A 110 2.33 -4.42 -1.33
CA THR A 110 2.45 -5.66 -0.54
C THR A 110 2.02 -6.87 -1.39
N ASP A 111 2.41 -8.08 -0.99
CA ASP A 111 1.95 -9.32 -1.61
C ASP A 111 0.59 -9.81 -1.07
N TRP A 112 -0.15 -8.98 -0.33
CA TRP A 112 -1.48 -9.38 0.11
C TRP A 112 -2.39 -9.67 -1.09
N ASN A 113 -2.86 -10.91 -1.17
CA ASN A 113 -3.74 -11.41 -2.23
C ASN A 113 -3.18 -11.17 -3.65
N TRP A 114 -1.86 -11.20 -3.82
CA TRP A 114 -1.15 -10.94 -5.07
C TRP A 114 0.05 -11.89 -5.21
N PRO A 115 0.47 -12.33 -6.42
CA PRO A 115 -0.07 -12.01 -7.74
C PRO A 115 -1.27 -12.86 -8.16
N ASN A 116 -1.48 -14.00 -7.50
CA ASN A 116 -2.59 -14.90 -7.78
C ASN A 116 -3.74 -14.54 -6.85
N ALA A 117 -4.52 -13.53 -7.23
CA ALA A 117 -5.59 -13.00 -6.40
C ALA A 117 -6.76 -13.95 -6.32
N VAL A 118 -7.28 -14.14 -5.11
CA VAL A 118 -8.56 -14.82 -4.88
C VAL A 118 -9.62 -13.74 -4.70
N PRO A 119 -10.65 -13.69 -5.58
CA PRO A 119 -11.75 -12.74 -5.50
C PRO A 119 -12.34 -12.63 -4.09
N GLY A 120 -12.60 -11.40 -3.65
CA GLY A 120 -13.25 -11.13 -2.37
C GLY A 120 -12.34 -11.17 -1.13
N ARG A 121 -11.04 -11.49 -1.25
CA ARG A 121 -10.09 -11.48 -0.12
C ARG A 121 -9.43 -10.12 0.12
N GLY A 122 -9.96 -9.05 -0.48
CA GLY A 122 -9.43 -7.71 -0.42
C GLY A 122 -8.38 -7.46 -1.50
N SER A 123 -8.35 -6.23 -1.97
CA SER A 123 -7.43 -5.74 -3.01
C SER A 123 -6.73 -4.45 -2.54
N ALA A 124 -5.72 -4.02 -3.30
CA ALA A 124 -5.03 -2.74 -3.13
C ALA A 124 -4.54 -2.47 -1.69
N ILE A 125 -4.09 -3.50 -0.97
CA ILE A 125 -3.51 -3.34 0.38
C ILE A 125 -2.09 -2.80 0.24
N PHE A 126 -1.98 -1.48 0.23
CA PHE A 126 -0.73 -0.75 0.04
C PHE A 126 -0.22 -0.09 1.32
N ILE A 127 0.99 0.43 1.23
CA ILE A 127 1.48 1.48 2.12
C ILE A 127 1.54 2.79 1.34
N HIS A 128 0.87 3.83 1.83
CA HIS A 128 0.75 5.11 1.11
C HIS A 128 0.66 6.32 2.06
N GLN A 129 0.49 7.52 1.50
CA GLN A 129 0.36 8.73 2.30
C GLN A 129 -1.02 8.81 2.96
N GLN A 130 -1.11 9.19 4.22
CA GLN A 130 -2.40 9.45 4.86
C GLN A 130 -3.05 10.71 4.27
N ARG A 131 -4.39 10.71 4.17
CA ARG A 131 -5.15 11.88 3.69
C ARG A 131 -5.02 13.08 4.64
N ARG A 132 -5.10 12.81 5.93
CA ARG A 132 -4.87 13.74 7.05
C ARG A 132 -4.58 12.93 8.32
N PRO A 133 -3.94 13.51 9.35
CA PRO A 133 -3.64 12.80 10.59
C PRO A 133 -4.86 12.10 11.18
N GLY A 134 -4.73 10.80 11.47
CA GLY A 134 -5.77 9.99 12.13
C GLY A 134 -6.94 9.57 11.24
N TYR A 135 -6.97 9.93 9.96
CA TYR A 135 -8.03 9.48 9.06
C TYR A 135 -7.82 8.02 8.66
N PRO A 136 -8.78 7.10 8.95
CA PRO A 136 -8.59 5.68 8.70
C PRO A 136 -8.55 5.35 7.21
N THR A 137 -7.92 4.23 6.88
CA THR A 137 -7.89 3.66 5.53
C THR A 137 -9.01 2.64 5.34
N GLU A 138 -9.11 2.07 4.15
CA GLU A 138 -9.99 0.92 3.87
C GLU A 138 -9.25 -0.43 3.96
N GLY A 139 -8.04 -0.43 4.51
CA GLY A 139 -7.25 -1.64 4.75
C GLY A 139 -5.74 -1.42 4.61
N CYS A 140 -5.32 -0.38 3.90
CA CYS A 140 -3.92 0.05 3.78
C CYS A 140 -3.30 0.47 5.12
N VAL A 141 -1.97 0.57 5.15
CA VAL A 141 -1.24 1.27 6.20
C VAL A 141 -0.78 2.62 5.65
N ALA A 142 -1.12 3.73 6.32
CA ALA A 142 -0.79 5.05 5.80
C ALA A 142 -0.03 5.92 6.79
N PHE A 143 0.87 6.75 6.27
CA PHE A 143 1.82 7.57 7.04
C PHE A 143 1.74 9.05 6.67
N SER A 144 2.25 9.94 7.52
CA SER A 144 2.53 11.31 7.08
C SER A 144 3.47 11.30 5.87
N ARG A 145 3.42 12.34 5.02
CA ARG A 145 4.31 12.45 3.86
C ARG A 145 5.78 12.28 4.26
N ALA A 146 6.22 13.04 5.27
CA ALA A 146 7.60 12.98 5.75
C ALA A 146 7.99 11.55 6.19
N HIS A 147 7.14 10.86 6.96
CA HIS A 147 7.40 9.50 7.41
C HIS A 147 7.42 8.50 6.25
N LEU A 148 6.49 8.60 5.30
CA LEU A 148 6.44 7.71 4.14
C LEU A 148 7.73 7.81 3.31
N HIS A 149 8.19 9.03 3.03
CA HIS A 149 9.43 9.26 2.29
C HIS A 149 10.66 8.75 3.04
N ASP A 150 10.73 9.01 4.34
CA ASP A 150 11.82 8.54 5.22
C ASP A 150 11.88 7.01 5.31
N ILE A 151 10.72 6.34 5.35
CA ILE A 151 10.62 4.87 5.27
C ILE A 151 11.05 4.40 3.89
N ALA A 152 10.46 4.93 2.81
CA ALA A 152 10.68 4.47 1.46
C ALA A 152 12.15 4.53 1.02
N ALA A 153 12.86 5.60 1.39
CA ALA A 153 14.28 5.77 1.08
C ALA A 153 15.18 4.69 1.73
N ARG A 154 14.69 3.97 2.74
CA ARG A 154 15.44 2.93 3.46
C ARG A 154 14.87 1.53 3.29
N LEU A 155 13.76 1.38 2.56
CA LEU A 155 13.22 0.05 2.28
C LEU A 155 14.13 -0.72 1.35
N THR A 156 14.20 -2.03 1.59
CA THR A 156 14.83 -2.98 0.69
C THR A 156 13.79 -3.93 0.14
N ARG A 157 14.12 -4.67 -0.92
CA ARG A 157 13.25 -5.74 -1.46
C ARG A 157 13.10 -6.94 -0.50
N HIS A 158 13.86 -6.97 0.60
CA HIS A 158 13.74 -7.99 1.65
C HIS A 158 12.90 -7.53 2.84
N SER A 159 12.58 -6.24 2.92
CA SER A 159 11.69 -5.69 3.93
C SER A 159 10.30 -6.30 3.82
N ARG A 160 9.63 -6.45 4.97
CA ARG A 160 8.27 -6.96 5.07
C ARG A 160 7.44 -6.06 5.95
N LEU A 161 6.15 -5.98 5.68
CA LEU A 161 5.16 -5.45 6.60
C LEU A 161 4.62 -6.59 7.47
N ILE A 162 4.78 -6.46 8.78
CA ILE A 162 4.25 -7.40 9.77
C ILE A 162 3.11 -6.69 10.49
N VAL A 163 1.88 -7.18 10.29
CA VAL A 163 0.63 -6.66 10.86
C VAL A 163 0.13 -7.58 11.95
#